data_AF-A0AAV4TSL4-F1
#
_entry.id   AF-A0AAV4TSL4-F1
#
_cell.length_a   1.000
_cell.length_b   1.000
_cell.length_c   1.000
_cell.angle_alpha   90.00
_cell.angle_beta   90.00
_cell.angle_gamma   90.00
#
_symmetry.space_group_name_H-M   'P 1'
#
loop_
_entity.id
_entity.type
_entity.pdbx_description
1 polymer ?
#
loop_
_entity_poly.entity_id
_entity_poly.type
_entity_poly.pdbx_seq_one_letter_code
_entity_poly.pdbx_strand_id
1 'polypeptide(L)'
;MPPISLYETCLDRIIELIKVKHWSEERENPFSRLPSKIVELLVEVCGTSQKLREFSSFRMLLSSGKLRILKICFPVFFTDICIVLPQMLTEKGCMKITVLELDRNFHNDESEWLENLLQNLLFLERLSVRTFFNPQALKNCKWLKSVEIIQISWDLKESRDFLSEAADTLSHLEDLEEFDIFQCRPESSNFLKVVKMLDNHSNLASLRFTDSSLAAHHIKANNTGNTKYGLRKCSWTTATRFFEDITTLKISFLQRIRSSIDLFPLVEELEISVLSEECFEYLIKLKHLRSLKMKFHICSKYQRSFSFLSGIGQQLRHLCIASRHGVPVNAISKYCFNLE
;
A
#
# COMPACT_ATOMS: atom_id res chain seq x y z
N MET A 1 -0.35 24.95 -25.70
CA MET A 1 -0.80 23.57 -25.40
C MET A 1 -0.32 22.67 -26.53
N PRO A 2 0.31 21.52 -26.25
CA PRO A 2 0.66 20.58 -27.30
C PRO A 2 -0.61 20.09 -28.01
N PRO A 3 -0.56 19.80 -29.33
CA PRO A 3 -1.71 19.28 -30.07
C PRO A 3 -2.11 17.90 -29.53
N ILE A 4 -3.41 17.68 -29.35
CA ILE A 4 -3.99 16.39 -28.95
C ILE A 4 -3.58 15.34 -29.98
N SER A 5 -3.07 14.21 -29.53
CA SER A 5 -2.69 13.13 -30.42
C SER A 5 -3.91 12.51 -31.11
N LEU A 6 -3.71 11.91 -32.28
CA LEU A 6 -4.77 11.13 -32.95
C LEU A 6 -5.29 10.02 -32.02
N TYR A 7 -4.41 9.44 -31.21
CA TYR A 7 -4.75 8.40 -30.25
C TYR A 7 -5.75 8.89 -29.19
N GLU A 8 -5.47 10.03 -28.54
CA GLU A 8 -6.36 10.64 -27.56
C GLU A 8 -7.70 11.04 -28.20
N THR A 9 -7.66 11.59 -29.41
CA THR A 9 -8.86 11.95 -30.17
C THR A 9 -9.74 10.71 -30.45
N CYS A 10 -9.14 9.58 -30.80
CA CYS A 10 -9.86 8.32 -31.00
C CYS A 10 -10.45 7.78 -29.70
N LEU A 11 -9.73 7.84 -28.57
CA LEU A 11 -10.25 7.42 -27.27
C LEU A 11 -11.45 8.27 -26.84
N ASP A 12 -11.33 9.59 -26.96
CA ASP A 12 -12.44 10.51 -26.68
C ASP A 12 -13.65 10.17 -27.54
N ARG A 13 -13.43 9.89 -28.84
CA ARG A 13 -14.53 9.50 -29.73
C ARG A 13 -15.18 8.18 -29.32
N ILE A 14 -14.40 7.17 -28.93
CA ILE A 14 -14.91 5.89 -28.42
C ILE A 14 -15.74 6.13 -27.16
N ILE A 15 -15.26 6.95 -26.24
CA ILE A 15 -15.96 7.29 -25.00
C ILE A 15 -17.30 7.97 -25.31
N GLU A 16 -17.34 8.91 -26.27
CA GLU A 16 -18.62 9.50 -26.70
C GLU A 16 -19.58 8.46 -27.29
N LEU A 17 -19.06 7.49 -28.06
CA LEU A 17 -19.88 6.40 -28.61
C LEU A 17 -20.40 5.44 -27.52
N ILE A 18 -19.59 5.18 -26.49
CA ILE A 18 -19.99 4.43 -25.29
C ILE A 18 -21.13 5.16 -24.56
N LYS A 19 -21.03 6.49 -24.39
CA LYS A 19 -22.06 7.30 -23.72
C LYS A 19 -23.41 7.22 -24.41
N VAL A 20 -23.42 7.32 -25.74
CA VAL A 20 -24.67 7.25 -26.54
C VAL A 20 -25.14 5.82 -26.78
N LYS A 21 -24.52 4.83 -26.11
CA LYS A 21 -24.84 3.40 -26.21
C LYS A 21 -24.85 2.89 -27.65
N HIS A 22 -23.91 3.37 -28.47
CA HIS A 22 -23.86 3.04 -29.89
C HIS A 22 -23.87 1.52 -30.16
N TRP A 23 -23.29 0.74 -29.25
CA TRP A 23 -23.13 -0.71 -29.38
C TRP A 23 -24.05 -1.53 -28.46
N SER A 24 -25.08 -0.96 -27.85
CA SER A 24 -25.94 -1.71 -26.89
C SER A 24 -26.74 -2.84 -27.52
N GLU A 25 -26.95 -2.80 -28.84
CA GLU A 25 -27.71 -3.80 -29.60
C GLU A 25 -26.81 -4.81 -30.34
N GLU A 26 -25.49 -4.68 -30.25
CA GLU A 26 -24.59 -5.64 -30.90
C GLU A 26 -24.63 -7.01 -30.22
N ARG A 27 -24.72 -8.07 -31.04
CA ARG A 27 -24.69 -9.45 -30.55
C ARG A 27 -23.35 -9.81 -29.90
N GLU A 28 -22.27 -9.26 -30.41
CA GLU A 28 -20.92 -9.47 -29.88
C GLU A 28 -20.41 -8.19 -29.24
N ASN A 29 -19.73 -8.33 -28.11
CA ASN A 29 -19.11 -7.18 -27.46
C ASN A 29 -17.93 -6.66 -28.31
N PRO A 30 -17.96 -5.43 -28.85
CA PRO A 30 -16.91 -4.90 -29.71
C PRO A 30 -15.55 -4.79 -29.00
N PHE A 31 -15.56 -4.60 -27.68
CA PHE A 31 -14.34 -4.49 -26.87
C PHE A 31 -13.62 -5.83 -26.69
N SER A 32 -14.28 -6.95 -26.95
CA SER A 32 -13.66 -8.29 -26.89
C SER A 32 -12.57 -8.50 -27.94
N ARG A 33 -12.55 -7.70 -29.00
CA ARG A 33 -11.54 -7.76 -30.07
C ARG A 33 -10.37 -6.80 -29.85
N LEU A 34 -10.49 -5.89 -28.87
CA LEU A 34 -9.44 -4.92 -28.58
C LEU A 34 -8.31 -5.54 -27.73
N PRO A 35 -7.09 -4.98 -27.81
CA PRO A 35 -6.02 -5.30 -26.87
C PRO A 35 -6.41 -4.91 -25.44
N SER A 36 -6.02 -5.73 -24.45
CA SER A 36 -6.31 -5.48 -23.02
C SER A 36 -5.92 -4.07 -22.57
N LYS A 37 -4.75 -3.59 -22.98
CA LYS A 37 -4.26 -2.25 -22.63
C LYS A 37 -5.21 -1.12 -23.07
N ILE A 38 -5.90 -1.28 -24.20
CA ILE A 38 -6.87 -0.28 -24.67
C ILE A 38 -8.14 -0.35 -23.85
N VAL A 39 -8.64 -1.56 -23.55
CA VAL A 39 -9.83 -1.73 -22.70
C VAL A 39 -9.57 -1.21 -21.29
N GLU A 40 -8.41 -1.49 -20.72
CA GLU A 40 -7.99 -1.01 -19.40
C GLU A 40 -7.93 0.52 -19.35
N LEU A 41 -7.33 1.15 -20.37
CA LEU A 41 -7.31 2.60 -20.48
C LEU A 41 -8.73 3.19 -20.63
N LEU A 42 -9.59 2.55 -21.43
CA LEU A 42 -10.98 2.96 -21.54
C LEU A 42 -11.67 2.84 -20.18
N VAL A 43 -11.49 1.72 -19.46
CA VAL A 43 -12.04 1.53 -18.10
C VAL A 43 -11.52 2.60 -17.15
N GLU A 44 -10.24 2.96 -17.18
CA GLU A 44 -9.65 3.99 -16.33
C GLU A 44 -10.19 5.39 -16.66
N VAL A 45 -10.25 5.78 -17.93
CA VAL A 45 -10.77 7.09 -18.33
C VAL A 45 -12.27 7.19 -18.03
N CYS A 46 -13.01 6.12 -18.33
CA CYS A 46 -14.42 5.99 -17.95
C CYS A 46 -14.58 6.05 -16.43
N GLY A 47 -13.64 5.42 -15.71
CA GLY A 47 -13.48 5.21 -14.27
C GLY A 47 -12.95 6.41 -13.46
N THR A 48 -12.53 7.49 -14.13
CA THR A 48 -12.08 8.74 -13.50
C THR A 48 -12.83 9.98 -14.00
N SER A 49 -13.42 9.92 -15.20
CA SER A 49 -14.19 11.03 -15.74
C SER A 49 -15.65 11.03 -15.25
N GLN A 50 -16.13 12.18 -14.74
CA GLN A 50 -17.58 12.44 -14.55
C GLN A 50 -18.39 12.40 -15.86
N LYS A 51 -17.72 12.10 -16.99
CA LYS A 51 -18.27 12.09 -18.33
C LYS A 51 -19.25 10.93 -18.53
N LEU A 52 -19.10 9.80 -17.84
CA LEU A 52 -20.09 8.72 -17.85
C LEU A 52 -21.02 8.88 -16.66
N ARG A 53 -22.32 9.04 -16.95
CA ARG A 53 -23.39 9.14 -15.95
C ARG A 53 -24.19 7.85 -15.79
N GLU A 54 -23.91 6.82 -16.59
CA GLU A 54 -24.67 5.57 -16.59
C GLU A 54 -23.76 4.34 -16.55
N PHE A 55 -24.01 3.45 -15.59
CA PHE A 55 -23.25 2.22 -15.41
C PHE A 55 -23.41 1.22 -16.57
N SER A 56 -24.57 1.22 -17.24
CA SER A 56 -24.82 0.31 -18.38
C SER A 56 -23.78 0.44 -19.49
N SER A 57 -23.26 1.64 -19.72
CA SER A 57 -22.20 1.91 -20.69
C SER A 57 -20.84 1.34 -20.25
N PHE A 58 -20.61 1.21 -18.93
CA PHE A 58 -19.41 0.63 -18.35
C PHE A 58 -19.43 -0.91 -18.37
N ARG A 59 -20.62 -1.51 -18.28
CA ARG A 59 -20.81 -2.98 -18.31
C ARG A 59 -20.19 -3.62 -19.55
N MET A 60 -20.25 -2.99 -20.72
CA MET A 60 -19.64 -3.52 -21.95
C MET A 60 -18.12 -3.61 -21.85
N LEU A 61 -17.45 -2.67 -21.18
CA LEU A 61 -16.00 -2.73 -21.01
C LEU A 61 -15.61 -3.88 -20.08
N LEU A 62 -16.36 -4.03 -18.98
CA LEU A 62 -16.16 -5.11 -18.02
C LEU A 62 -16.41 -6.50 -18.63
N SER A 63 -17.37 -6.63 -19.56
CA SER A 63 -17.72 -7.93 -20.18
C SER A 63 -16.84 -8.28 -21.37
N SER A 64 -15.81 -7.49 -21.66
CA SER A 64 -14.90 -7.73 -22.80
C SER A 64 -14.08 -9.01 -22.68
N GLY A 65 -13.91 -9.56 -21.47
CA GLY A 65 -13.01 -10.68 -21.21
C GLY A 65 -11.51 -10.33 -21.32
N LYS A 66 -11.19 -9.03 -21.47
CA LYS A 66 -9.83 -8.53 -21.68
C LYS A 66 -9.23 -7.85 -20.46
N LEU A 67 -10.02 -7.58 -19.43
CA LEU A 67 -9.59 -6.80 -18.28
C LEU A 67 -8.65 -7.61 -17.38
N ARG A 68 -7.45 -7.07 -17.12
CA ARG A 68 -6.54 -7.59 -16.09
C ARG A 68 -6.39 -6.62 -14.92
N ILE A 69 -6.56 -5.33 -15.17
CA ILE A 69 -6.48 -4.28 -14.16
C ILE A 69 -7.86 -3.64 -14.02
N LEU A 70 -8.42 -3.66 -12.81
CA LEU A 70 -9.66 -2.99 -12.47
C LEU A 70 -9.39 -1.94 -11.39
N LYS A 71 -9.49 -0.67 -11.78
CA LYS A 71 -9.40 0.48 -10.87
C LYS A 71 -10.77 1.13 -10.75
N ILE A 72 -11.30 1.21 -9.55
CA ILE A 72 -12.61 1.81 -9.26
C ILE A 72 -12.41 2.95 -8.27
N CYS A 73 -12.54 4.19 -8.75
CA CYS A 73 -12.30 5.39 -7.96
C CYS A 73 -13.59 6.19 -7.67
N PHE A 74 -14.77 5.64 -7.95
CA PHE A 74 -16.00 6.43 -8.01
C PHE A 74 -17.05 6.12 -6.95
N PRO A 75 -17.66 7.16 -6.35
CA PRO A 75 -18.85 6.99 -5.52
C PRO A 75 -20.14 6.78 -6.35
N VAL A 76 -20.20 7.24 -7.61
CA VAL A 76 -21.47 7.43 -8.35
C VAL A 76 -22.15 6.13 -8.79
N PHE A 77 -21.39 5.06 -9.09
CA PHE A 77 -21.94 3.79 -9.60
C PHE A 77 -21.78 2.62 -8.66
N PHE A 78 -21.50 2.89 -7.39
CA PHE A 78 -21.07 1.84 -6.50
C PHE A 78 -22.14 0.77 -6.29
N THR A 79 -23.39 1.16 -6.08
CA THR A 79 -24.49 0.20 -5.93
C THR A 79 -24.64 -0.70 -7.16
N ASP A 80 -24.55 -0.13 -8.36
CA ASP A 80 -24.61 -0.90 -9.61
C ASP A 80 -23.40 -1.84 -9.78
N ILE A 81 -22.20 -1.34 -9.47
CA ILE A 81 -20.95 -2.13 -9.47
C ILE A 81 -21.07 -3.29 -8.50
N CYS A 82 -21.63 -3.06 -7.31
CA CYS A 82 -21.77 -4.09 -6.30
C CYS A 82 -22.66 -5.25 -6.74
N ILE A 83 -23.70 -4.95 -7.51
CA ILE A 83 -24.60 -5.96 -8.06
C ILE A 83 -23.98 -6.66 -9.26
N VAL A 84 -23.39 -5.89 -10.17
CA VAL A 84 -23.00 -6.40 -11.49
C VAL A 84 -21.64 -7.07 -11.46
N LEU A 85 -20.65 -6.53 -10.75
CA LEU A 85 -19.29 -7.09 -10.79
C LEU A 85 -19.23 -8.57 -10.32
N PRO A 86 -19.92 -8.99 -9.25
CA PRO A 86 -20.01 -10.40 -8.88
C PRO A 86 -20.66 -11.27 -9.97
N GLN A 87 -21.74 -10.79 -10.62
CA GLN A 87 -22.37 -11.49 -11.75
C GLN A 87 -21.38 -11.62 -12.94
N MET A 88 -20.57 -10.61 -13.19
CA MET A 88 -19.61 -10.64 -14.29
C MET A 88 -18.42 -11.56 -14.03
N LEU A 89 -18.08 -11.80 -12.76
CA LEU A 89 -17.10 -12.80 -12.37
C LEU A 89 -17.61 -14.21 -12.63
N THR A 90 -18.90 -14.48 -12.44
CA THR A 90 -19.49 -15.79 -12.76
C THR A 90 -19.66 -15.99 -14.27
N GLU A 91 -19.87 -14.92 -15.03
CA GLU A 91 -20.00 -14.92 -16.50
C GLU A 91 -18.65 -14.92 -17.27
N LYS A 92 -17.52 -15.19 -16.60
CA LYS A 92 -16.16 -15.23 -17.17
C LYS A 92 -15.57 -13.90 -17.67
N GLY A 93 -16.29 -12.78 -17.61
CA GLY A 93 -15.83 -11.48 -18.11
C GLY A 93 -14.64 -10.90 -17.33
N CYS A 94 -14.65 -11.08 -16.01
CA CYS A 94 -13.68 -10.47 -15.09
C CYS A 94 -12.76 -11.49 -14.40
N MET A 95 -12.80 -12.78 -14.77
CA MET A 95 -12.03 -13.82 -14.06
C MET A 95 -10.51 -13.66 -14.17
N LYS A 96 -10.01 -12.87 -15.14
CA LYS A 96 -8.57 -12.67 -15.39
C LYS A 96 -7.99 -11.44 -14.72
N ILE A 97 -8.73 -10.82 -13.80
CA ILE A 97 -8.22 -9.68 -13.04
C ILE A 97 -7.03 -10.14 -12.18
N THR A 98 -5.90 -9.47 -12.39
CA THR A 98 -4.66 -9.63 -11.62
C THR A 98 -4.41 -8.44 -10.71
N VAL A 99 -5.00 -7.28 -11.00
CA VAL A 99 -4.87 -6.07 -10.16
C VAL A 99 -6.26 -5.50 -9.87
N LEU A 100 -6.58 -5.35 -8.59
CA LEU A 100 -7.79 -4.71 -8.12
C LEU A 100 -7.42 -3.50 -7.23
N GLU A 101 -7.85 -2.32 -7.64
CA GLU A 101 -7.69 -1.09 -6.86
C GLU A 101 -9.06 -0.45 -6.62
N LEU A 102 -9.46 -0.32 -5.35
CA LEU A 102 -10.73 0.24 -4.92
C LEU A 102 -10.47 1.48 -4.08
N ASP A 103 -10.55 2.64 -4.71
CA ASP A 103 -10.19 3.94 -4.11
C ASP A 103 -11.39 4.62 -3.43
N ARG A 104 -12.14 3.87 -2.62
CA ARG A 104 -13.32 4.36 -1.90
C ARG A 104 -13.38 3.75 -0.50
N ASN A 105 -13.85 4.55 0.45
CA ASN A 105 -14.20 4.06 1.78
C ASN A 105 -15.50 3.27 1.70
N PHE A 106 -15.43 2.01 2.10
CA PHE A 106 -16.58 1.13 2.20
C PHE A 106 -17.26 1.35 3.56
N HIS A 107 -18.58 1.35 3.57
CA HIS A 107 -19.33 1.18 4.82
C HIS A 107 -19.31 -0.29 5.22
N ASN A 108 -19.59 -0.60 6.50
CA ASN A 108 -19.48 -1.96 7.03
C ASN A 108 -20.34 -2.97 6.25
N ASP A 109 -21.52 -2.58 5.79
CA ASP A 109 -22.40 -3.45 4.98
C ASP A 109 -21.82 -3.75 3.59
N GLU A 110 -20.86 -2.96 3.13
CA GLU A 110 -20.19 -3.12 1.84
C GLU A 110 -18.93 -4.00 1.94
N SER A 111 -18.49 -4.41 3.15
CA SER A 111 -17.34 -5.30 3.33
C SER A 111 -17.67 -6.73 2.89
N GLU A 112 -18.88 -7.22 3.15
CA GLU A 112 -19.34 -8.55 2.70
C GLU A 112 -19.31 -8.65 1.17
N TRP A 113 -19.66 -7.56 0.48
CA TRP A 113 -19.56 -7.49 -0.98
C TRP A 113 -18.10 -7.66 -1.44
N LEU A 114 -17.17 -6.93 -0.83
CA LEU A 114 -15.75 -7.02 -1.16
C LEU A 114 -15.22 -8.43 -0.89
N GLU A 115 -15.61 -9.03 0.23
CA GLU A 115 -15.21 -10.39 0.58
C GLU A 115 -15.70 -11.41 -0.46
N ASN A 116 -16.96 -11.32 -0.87
CA ASN A 116 -17.53 -12.14 -1.93
C ASN A 116 -16.81 -11.93 -3.26
N LEU A 117 -16.44 -10.69 -3.59
CA LEU A 117 -15.68 -10.36 -4.78
C LEU A 117 -14.30 -11.05 -4.76
N LEU A 118 -13.55 -10.88 -3.67
CA LEU A 118 -12.20 -11.41 -3.51
C LEU A 118 -12.16 -12.95 -3.58
N GLN A 119 -13.17 -13.63 -3.02
CA GLN A 119 -13.24 -15.09 -3.07
C GLN A 119 -13.32 -15.65 -4.50
N ASN A 120 -13.81 -14.85 -5.45
CA ASN A 120 -13.95 -15.21 -6.86
C ASN A 120 -12.76 -14.77 -7.74
N LEU A 121 -11.84 -13.98 -7.21
CA LEU A 121 -10.68 -13.45 -7.93
C LEU A 121 -9.46 -14.37 -7.77
N LEU A 122 -9.52 -15.53 -8.44
CA LEU A 122 -8.47 -16.54 -8.31
C LEU A 122 -7.09 -16.02 -8.72
N PHE A 123 -7.02 -15.21 -9.79
CA PHE A 123 -5.79 -14.70 -10.42
C PHE A 123 -5.24 -13.41 -9.83
N LEU A 124 -5.75 -12.98 -8.67
CA LEU A 124 -5.37 -11.71 -8.08
C LEU A 124 -3.91 -11.73 -7.62
N GLU A 125 -3.11 -10.81 -8.16
CA GLU A 125 -1.70 -10.60 -7.82
C GLU A 125 -1.53 -9.36 -6.93
N ARG A 126 -2.36 -8.34 -7.11
CA ARG A 126 -2.32 -7.10 -6.31
C ARG A 126 -3.71 -6.63 -5.91
N LEU A 127 -3.85 -6.33 -4.63
CA LEU A 127 -5.04 -5.75 -4.03
C LEU A 127 -4.69 -4.41 -3.39
N SER A 128 -5.44 -3.35 -3.72
CA SER A 128 -5.40 -2.07 -3.02
C SER A 128 -6.82 -1.63 -2.67
N VAL A 129 -7.12 -1.44 -1.40
CA VAL A 129 -8.47 -1.09 -0.91
C VAL A 129 -8.42 -0.04 0.19
N ARG A 130 -9.48 0.75 0.38
CA ARG A 130 -9.55 1.70 1.52
C ARG A 130 -10.39 1.24 2.71
N THR A 131 -10.61 -0.07 2.84
CA THR A 131 -11.39 -0.67 3.91
C THR A 131 -10.74 -1.92 4.43
N PHE A 132 -11.03 -2.26 5.69
CA PHE A 132 -10.84 -3.61 6.17
C PHE A 132 -11.95 -4.53 5.67
N PHE A 133 -11.64 -5.81 5.66
CA PHE A 133 -12.51 -6.91 5.23
C PHE A 133 -12.03 -8.18 5.93
N ASN A 134 -12.81 -9.24 5.97
CA ASN A 134 -12.34 -10.51 6.51
C ASN A 134 -11.17 -11.08 5.68
N PRO A 135 -9.96 -11.23 6.25
CA PRO A 135 -8.80 -11.78 5.51
C PRO A 135 -9.06 -13.15 4.88
N GLN A 136 -10.00 -13.95 5.40
CA GLN A 136 -10.39 -15.26 4.85
C GLN A 136 -10.94 -15.17 3.43
N ALA A 137 -11.39 -13.99 3.00
CA ALA A 137 -11.77 -13.75 1.62
C ALA A 137 -10.62 -13.97 0.63
N LEU A 138 -9.36 -13.86 1.08
CA LEU A 138 -8.17 -14.04 0.25
C LEU A 138 -7.69 -15.50 0.14
N LYS A 139 -8.35 -16.46 0.81
CA LYS A 139 -7.93 -17.87 0.83
C LYS A 139 -7.76 -18.52 -0.56
N ASN A 140 -8.46 -17.99 -1.57
CA ASN A 140 -8.41 -18.48 -2.94
C ASN A 140 -7.40 -17.72 -3.83
N CYS A 141 -6.86 -16.59 -3.36
CA CYS A 141 -5.97 -15.70 -4.11
C CYS A 141 -4.51 -16.18 -4.03
N LYS A 142 -4.22 -17.39 -4.52
CA LYS A 142 -2.91 -18.04 -4.31
C LYS A 142 -1.72 -17.31 -4.94
N TRP A 143 -1.97 -16.46 -5.93
CA TRP A 143 -0.93 -15.68 -6.62
C TRP A 143 -0.78 -14.26 -6.08
N LEU A 144 -1.40 -13.96 -4.93
CA LEU A 144 -1.39 -12.63 -4.34
C LEU A 144 -0.01 -12.27 -3.83
N LYS A 145 0.56 -11.22 -4.41
CA LYS A 145 1.90 -10.70 -4.09
C LYS A 145 1.87 -9.44 -3.26
N SER A 146 0.83 -8.62 -3.43
CA SER A 146 0.77 -7.30 -2.80
C SER A 146 -0.64 -7.04 -2.28
N VAL A 147 -0.72 -6.70 -0.99
CA VAL A 147 -1.95 -6.25 -0.34
C VAL A 147 -1.68 -4.89 0.31
N GLU A 148 -2.45 -3.91 -0.13
CA GLU A 148 -2.40 -2.54 0.32
C GLU A 148 -3.78 -2.14 0.87
N ILE A 149 -3.81 -1.72 2.14
CA ILE A 149 -5.02 -1.24 2.79
C ILE A 149 -4.79 0.20 3.22
N ILE A 150 -5.51 1.12 2.60
CA ILE A 150 -5.41 2.55 2.88
C ILE A 150 -6.55 2.91 3.83
N GLN A 151 -6.32 2.75 5.13
CA GLN A 151 -7.34 3.07 6.13
C GLN A 151 -7.57 4.59 6.20
N ILE A 152 -8.83 5.03 6.20
CA ILE A 152 -9.20 6.44 6.47
C ILE A 152 -9.90 6.58 7.83
N SER A 153 -10.47 5.49 8.37
CA SER A 153 -11.08 5.47 9.70
C SER A 153 -10.02 5.40 10.81
N TRP A 154 -10.32 5.94 11.98
CA TRP A 154 -9.44 5.86 13.16
C TRP A 154 -9.88 4.77 14.14
N ASP A 155 -10.74 3.83 13.71
CA ASP A 155 -11.19 2.75 14.57
C ASP A 155 -10.05 1.75 14.80
N LEU A 156 -9.51 1.79 16.00
CA LEU A 156 -8.45 0.90 16.45
C LEU A 156 -8.93 -0.55 16.54
N LYS A 157 -10.22 -0.77 16.84
CA LYS A 157 -10.78 -2.10 17.03
C LYS A 157 -10.76 -2.88 15.73
N GLU A 158 -11.29 -2.30 14.65
CA GLU A 158 -11.30 -2.92 13.32
C GLU A 158 -9.88 -3.28 12.85
N SER A 159 -8.92 -2.37 13.04
CA SER A 159 -7.52 -2.64 12.67
C SER A 159 -6.90 -3.80 13.47
N ARG A 160 -7.25 -3.90 14.75
CA ARG A 160 -6.74 -4.96 15.64
C ARG A 160 -7.32 -6.31 15.25
N ASP A 161 -8.63 -6.35 15.04
CA ASP A 161 -9.41 -7.55 14.70
C ASP A 161 -8.95 -8.09 13.33
N PHE A 162 -8.84 -7.20 12.33
CA PHE A 162 -8.27 -7.51 11.02
C PHE A 162 -6.87 -8.13 11.13
N LEU A 163 -5.97 -7.49 11.90
CA LEU A 163 -4.60 -7.97 12.03
C LEU A 163 -4.50 -9.32 12.75
N SER A 164 -5.36 -9.59 13.75
CA SER A 164 -5.37 -10.91 14.40
C SER A 164 -5.65 -12.03 13.42
N GLU A 165 -6.57 -11.82 12.49
CA GLU A 165 -6.94 -12.83 11.52
C GLU A 165 -5.96 -12.85 10.33
N ALA A 166 -5.44 -11.70 9.92
CA ALA A 166 -4.59 -11.58 8.74
C ALA A 166 -3.27 -12.34 8.88
N ALA A 167 -2.61 -12.30 10.05
CA ALA A 167 -1.33 -12.98 10.23
C ALA A 167 -1.43 -14.51 10.06
N ASP A 168 -2.55 -15.09 10.50
CA ASP A 168 -2.82 -16.52 10.35
C ASP A 168 -3.32 -16.84 8.96
N THR A 169 -4.24 -16.02 8.47
CA THR A 169 -4.87 -16.24 7.17
C THR A 169 -3.88 -16.09 6.05
N LEU A 170 -3.04 -15.05 6.03
CA LEU A 170 -2.13 -14.79 4.91
C LEU A 170 -0.94 -15.75 4.88
N SER A 171 -0.72 -16.57 5.92
CA SER A 171 0.40 -17.52 6.00
C SER A 171 0.49 -18.53 4.85
N HIS A 172 -0.62 -18.83 4.16
CA HIS A 172 -0.65 -19.73 3.00
C HIS A 172 -0.22 -19.05 1.68
N LEU A 173 0.00 -17.73 1.67
CA LEU A 173 0.41 -16.97 0.50
C LEU A 173 1.94 -16.97 0.36
N GLU A 174 2.48 -18.03 -0.24
CA GLU A 174 3.94 -18.24 -0.39
C GLU A 174 4.62 -17.10 -1.18
N ASP A 175 3.90 -16.52 -2.15
CA ASP A 175 4.39 -15.46 -3.03
C ASP A 175 4.14 -14.03 -2.50
N LEU A 176 3.70 -13.87 -1.24
CA LEU A 176 3.43 -12.56 -0.68
C LEU A 176 4.73 -11.75 -0.52
N GLU A 177 4.83 -10.66 -1.27
CA GLU A 177 5.99 -9.75 -1.29
C GLU A 177 5.70 -8.45 -0.53
N GLU A 178 4.46 -7.97 -0.52
CA GLU A 178 4.09 -6.69 0.10
C GLU A 178 2.81 -6.80 0.93
N PHE A 179 2.88 -6.36 2.18
CA PHE A 179 1.72 -6.22 3.05
C PHE A 179 1.75 -4.88 3.79
N ASP A 180 0.99 -3.92 3.27
CA ASP A 180 1.00 -2.54 3.73
C ASP A 180 -0.38 -2.11 4.21
N ILE A 181 -0.46 -1.54 5.41
CA ILE A 181 -1.67 -0.85 5.90
C ILE A 181 -1.29 0.58 6.24
N PHE A 182 -1.78 1.51 5.44
CA PHE A 182 -1.50 2.93 5.61
C PHE A 182 -2.45 3.54 6.63
N GLN A 183 -1.94 4.53 7.37
CA GLN A 183 -2.66 5.32 8.37
C GLN A 183 -3.21 4.52 9.58
N CYS A 184 -2.88 3.24 9.69
CA CYS A 184 -3.11 2.47 10.92
C CYS A 184 -2.25 3.04 12.05
N ARG A 185 -2.82 3.17 13.25
CA ARG A 185 -2.01 3.52 14.42
C ARG A 185 -1.17 2.29 14.80
N PRO A 186 0.14 2.44 14.98
CA PRO A 186 0.98 1.33 15.43
C PRO A 186 0.54 0.93 16.84
N GLU A 187 0.04 -0.29 16.98
CA GLU A 187 -0.26 -0.89 18.27
C GLU A 187 0.91 -1.79 18.66
N SER A 188 1.49 -1.56 19.86
CA SER A 188 2.63 -2.33 20.32
C SER A 188 2.31 -3.82 20.45
N SER A 189 1.07 -4.21 20.73
CA SER A 189 0.67 -5.62 20.81
C SER A 189 0.76 -6.38 19.49
N ASN A 190 0.80 -5.69 18.34
CA ASN A 190 0.80 -6.33 17.03
C ASN A 190 2.19 -6.80 16.56
N PHE A 191 3.29 -6.54 17.29
CA PHE A 191 4.61 -6.94 16.82
C PHE A 191 4.76 -8.47 16.71
N LEU A 192 4.09 -9.27 17.56
CA LEU A 192 4.15 -10.74 17.47
C LEU A 192 3.56 -11.25 16.14
N LYS A 193 2.54 -10.56 15.62
CA LYS A 193 1.94 -10.86 14.32
C LYS A 193 2.93 -10.59 13.20
N VAL A 194 3.70 -9.51 13.30
CA VAL A 194 4.81 -9.22 12.36
C VAL A 194 5.87 -10.30 12.40
N VAL A 195 6.29 -10.73 13.60
CA VAL A 195 7.27 -11.82 13.74
C VAL A 195 6.78 -13.05 13.00
N LYS A 196 5.52 -13.46 13.24
CA LYS A 196 4.90 -14.58 12.53
C LYS A 196 4.86 -14.39 11.01
N MET A 197 4.51 -13.21 10.52
CA MET A 197 4.52 -12.92 9.07
C MET A 197 5.93 -13.00 8.49
N LEU A 198 6.94 -12.47 9.17
CA LEU A 198 8.33 -12.54 8.72
C LEU A 198 8.82 -13.99 8.66
N ASP A 199 8.46 -14.81 9.64
CA ASP A 199 8.83 -16.23 9.67
C ASP A 199 8.13 -17.05 8.58
N ASN A 200 6.89 -16.69 8.23
CA ASN A 200 6.12 -17.38 7.18
C ASN A 200 6.49 -16.94 5.75
N HIS A 201 6.93 -15.69 5.56
CA HIS A 201 7.13 -15.08 4.24
C HIS A 201 8.57 -14.62 4.01
N SER A 202 9.42 -15.54 3.53
CA SER A 202 10.83 -15.24 3.25
C SER A 202 11.04 -14.20 2.13
N ASN A 203 10.06 -14.05 1.22
CA ASN A 203 10.07 -13.10 0.11
C ASN A 203 9.51 -11.71 0.47
N LEU A 204 9.05 -11.51 1.70
CA LEU A 204 8.41 -10.27 2.11
C LEU A 204 9.40 -9.10 2.00
N ALA A 205 9.11 -8.18 1.10
CA ALA A 205 9.88 -6.99 0.79
C ALA A 205 9.26 -5.72 1.40
N SER A 206 7.95 -5.70 1.64
CA SER A 206 7.27 -4.55 2.27
C SER A 206 6.45 -4.93 3.49
N LEU A 207 6.62 -4.14 4.55
CA LEU A 207 5.81 -4.21 5.75
C LEU A 207 5.58 -2.83 6.37
N ARG A 208 4.54 -2.13 5.92
CA ARG A 208 4.24 -0.75 6.37
C ARG A 208 3.03 -0.61 7.29
N PHE A 209 2.47 -1.70 7.79
CA PHE A 209 1.27 -1.66 8.64
C PHE A 209 1.53 -1.37 10.12
N THR A 210 2.71 -1.72 10.64
CA THR A 210 3.04 -1.54 12.06
C THR A 210 4.54 -1.33 12.24
N ASP A 211 4.94 -1.03 13.48
CA ASP A 211 6.33 -0.83 13.87
C ASP A 211 7.13 -2.14 13.79
N SER A 212 7.81 -2.33 12.65
CA SER A 212 8.72 -3.47 12.43
C SER A 212 9.92 -3.47 13.39
N SER A 213 10.22 -2.35 14.05
CA SER A 213 11.37 -2.26 14.97
C SER A 213 11.17 -3.02 16.28
N LEU A 214 9.92 -3.13 16.74
CA LEU A 214 9.56 -3.96 17.89
C LEU A 214 9.75 -5.45 17.57
N ALA A 215 9.29 -5.87 16.39
CA ALA A 215 9.46 -7.25 15.93
C ALA A 215 10.95 -7.61 15.80
N ALA A 216 11.75 -6.71 15.20
CA ALA A 216 13.18 -6.92 15.09
C ALA A 216 13.89 -7.07 16.44
N HIS A 217 13.52 -6.23 17.40
CA HIS A 217 14.05 -6.32 18.75
C HIS A 217 13.68 -7.64 19.44
N HIS A 218 12.43 -8.09 19.29
CA HIS A 218 11.97 -9.35 19.85
C HIS A 218 12.67 -10.57 19.23
N ILE A 219 12.76 -10.62 17.90
CA ILE A 219 13.48 -11.68 17.15
C ILE A 219 14.92 -11.78 17.65
N LYS A 220 15.60 -10.63 17.74
CA LYS A 220 16.99 -10.57 18.18
C LYS A 220 17.18 -10.97 19.64
N ALA A 221 16.27 -10.57 20.53
CA ALA A 221 16.32 -10.93 21.95
C ALA A 221 16.12 -12.43 22.18
N ASN A 222 15.32 -13.09 21.34
CA ASN A 222 15.04 -14.52 21.45
C ASN A 222 16.03 -15.41 20.68
N ASN A 223 17.16 -14.86 20.22
CA ASN A 223 18.26 -15.60 19.59
C ASN A 223 17.84 -16.53 18.44
N THR A 224 16.87 -16.12 17.61
CA THR A 224 16.48 -16.88 16.40
C THR A 224 17.50 -16.70 15.26
N GLY A 225 18.77 -17.06 15.53
CA GLY A 225 19.85 -17.14 14.55
C GLY A 225 20.28 -15.81 13.91
N ASN A 226 21.23 -15.90 12.97
CA ASN A 226 21.68 -14.79 12.12
C ASN A 226 20.74 -14.56 10.92
N THR A 227 19.45 -14.78 11.11
CA THR A 227 18.45 -14.69 10.06
C THR A 227 18.31 -13.24 9.63
N LYS A 228 18.56 -12.94 8.36
CA LYS A 228 18.34 -11.63 7.77
C LYS A 228 17.11 -11.70 6.88
N TYR A 229 16.21 -10.73 7.02
CA TYR A 229 15.00 -10.68 6.21
C TYR A 229 15.19 -9.72 5.02
N GLY A 230 14.53 -10.03 3.91
CA GLY A 230 14.59 -9.27 2.66
C GLY A 230 13.79 -7.96 2.65
N LEU A 231 13.36 -7.45 3.82
CA LEU A 231 12.56 -6.23 3.92
C LEU A 231 13.30 -5.03 3.32
N ARG A 232 12.63 -4.37 2.37
CA ARG A 232 13.09 -3.15 1.71
C ARG A 232 12.27 -1.93 2.13
N LYS A 233 11.02 -2.11 2.55
CA LYS A 233 10.12 -1.03 2.92
C LYS A 233 9.64 -1.23 4.35
N CYS A 234 10.01 -0.33 5.25
CA CYS A 234 9.76 -0.46 6.70
C CYS A 234 9.15 0.79 7.32
N SER A 235 8.43 0.57 8.42
CA SER A 235 8.00 1.61 9.35
C SER A 235 8.58 1.35 10.75
N TRP A 236 9.30 2.31 11.31
CA TRP A 236 9.94 2.32 12.64
C TRP A 236 9.38 3.45 13.48
N THR A 237 8.15 3.26 13.98
CA THR A 237 7.38 4.32 14.62
C THR A 237 6.98 3.94 16.03
N THR A 238 7.19 4.81 17.01
CA THR A 238 6.65 4.59 18.36
C THR A 238 5.25 5.21 18.52
N ALA A 239 4.35 4.53 19.21
CA ALA A 239 3.17 5.16 19.81
C ALA A 239 3.64 6.01 21.01
N THR A 240 3.70 7.33 20.86
CA THR A 240 4.27 8.24 21.87
C THR A 240 3.35 8.50 23.06
N ARG A 241 2.09 8.05 23.03
CA ARG A 241 1.05 8.50 23.97
C ARG A 241 1.08 7.85 25.36
N PHE A 242 1.92 6.85 25.60
CA PHE A 242 1.81 5.99 26.79
C PHE A 242 3.04 5.96 27.70
N PHE A 243 4.05 6.80 27.46
CA PHE A 243 5.28 6.74 28.25
C PHE A 243 5.35 7.90 29.24
N GLU A 244 5.32 7.57 30.52
CA GLU A 244 5.51 8.52 31.63
C GLU A 244 6.98 9.01 31.70
N ASP A 245 7.94 8.19 31.23
CA ASP A 245 9.36 8.55 31.16
C ASP A 245 9.90 8.54 29.70
N ILE A 246 10.20 9.74 29.20
CA ILE A 246 10.78 9.99 27.88
C ILE A 246 12.18 9.36 27.75
N THR A 247 12.94 9.27 28.84
CA THR A 247 14.32 8.78 28.82
C THR A 247 14.36 7.29 28.55
N THR A 248 13.59 6.52 29.32
CA THR A 248 13.42 5.07 29.11
C THR A 248 12.89 4.77 27.70
N LEU A 249 11.94 5.56 27.22
CA LEU A 249 11.42 5.44 25.85
C LEU A 249 12.52 5.61 24.79
N LYS A 250 13.38 6.64 24.93
CA LYS A 250 14.49 6.89 23.99
C LYS A 250 15.48 5.73 23.96
N ILE A 251 15.88 5.22 25.12
CA ILE A 251 16.83 4.10 25.24
C ILE A 251 16.25 2.85 24.56
N SER A 252 15.02 2.49 24.91
CA SER A 252 14.31 1.36 24.29
C SER A 252 14.19 1.53 22.78
N PHE A 253 13.88 2.74 22.30
CA PHE A 253 13.77 3.00 20.87
C PHE A 253 15.12 2.85 20.16
N LEU A 254 16.20 3.36 20.72
CA LEU A 254 17.54 3.19 20.14
C LEU A 254 17.95 1.73 20.02
N GLN A 255 17.66 0.91 21.05
CA GLN A 255 17.91 -0.53 20.99
C GLN A 255 17.09 -1.23 19.89
N ARG A 256 15.84 -0.81 19.70
CA ARG A 256 14.99 -1.28 18.59
C ARG A 256 15.55 -0.91 17.22
N ILE A 257 15.97 0.34 17.02
CA ILE A 257 16.58 0.79 15.77
C ILE A 257 17.87 0.01 15.47
N ARG A 258 18.74 -0.18 16.47
CA ARG A 258 19.95 -0.99 16.33
C ARG A 258 19.61 -2.43 15.90
N SER A 259 18.62 -3.04 16.53
CA SER A 259 18.17 -4.40 16.18
C SER A 259 17.61 -4.47 14.75
N SER A 260 16.85 -3.44 14.35
CA SER A 260 16.23 -3.36 13.03
C SER A 260 17.25 -3.25 11.90
N ILE A 261 18.32 -2.49 12.09
CA ILE A 261 19.36 -2.33 11.07
C ILE A 261 20.16 -3.60 10.87
N ASP A 262 20.42 -4.34 11.95
CA ASP A 262 21.12 -5.62 11.85
C ASP A 262 20.25 -6.67 11.13
N LEU A 263 18.94 -6.61 11.35
CA LEU A 263 17.97 -7.60 10.84
C LEU A 263 17.47 -7.29 9.41
N PHE A 264 17.35 -6.00 9.07
CA PHE A 264 16.83 -5.48 7.80
C PHE A 264 17.88 -4.59 7.10
N PRO A 265 19.03 -5.14 6.69
CA PRO A 265 20.10 -4.33 6.09
C PRO A 265 19.76 -3.81 4.68
N LEU A 266 18.74 -4.35 4.03
CA LEU A 266 18.33 -4.04 2.65
C LEU A 266 17.25 -2.94 2.56
N VAL A 267 16.96 -2.22 3.65
CA VAL A 267 15.93 -1.17 3.65
C VAL A 267 16.25 -0.07 2.63
N GLU A 268 15.32 0.11 1.69
CA GLU A 268 15.30 1.12 0.64
C GLU A 268 14.33 2.27 0.98
N GLU A 269 13.22 1.99 1.66
CA GLU A 269 12.24 2.99 2.08
C GLU A 269 11.93 2.88 3.56
N LEU A 270 12.12 3.98 4.29
CA LEU A 270 11.94 4.02 5.73
C LEU A 270 11.04 5.17 6.16
N GLU A 271 9.98 4.86 6.89
CA GLU A 271 9.27 5.81 7.75
C GLU A 271 9.74 5.65 9.21
N ILE A 272 10.25 6.71 9.84
CA ILE A 272 10.75 6.67 11.21
C ILE A 272 10.21 7.82 12.07
N SER A 273 9.78 7.50 13.30
CA SER A 273 9.54 8.49 14.35
C SER A 273 10.84 8.79 15.08
N VAL A 274 11.41 9.98 14.89
CA VAL A 274 12.70 10.35 15.50
C VAL A 274 12.51 10.76 16.96
N LEU A 275 12.95 9.92 17.89
CA LEU A 275 12.91 10.21 19.34
C LEU A 275 14.26 10.66 19.92
N SER A 276 15.36 10.22 19.34
CA SER A 276 16.72 10.54 19.75
C SER A 276 17.60 10.82 18.53
N GLU A 277 18.51 11.79 18.64
CA GLU A 277 19.48 12.12 17.59
C GLU A 277 20.48 10.98 17.37
N GLU A 278 20.76 10.19 18.41
CA GLU A 278 21.63 9.01 18.32
C GLU A 278 21.11 7.98 17.31
N CYS A 279 19.82 8.00 16.94
CA CYS A 279 19.28 7.15 15.88
C CYS A 279 20.00 7.36 14.55
N PHE A 280 20.47 8.59 14.28
CA PHE A 280 21.11 8.95 13.03
C PHE A 280 22.44 8.21 12.80
N GLU A 281 23.20 7.92 13.86
CA GLU A 281 24.43 7.13 13.78
C GLU A 281 24.17 5.73 13.22
N TYR A 282 22.99 5.19 13.53
CA TYR A 282 22.56 3.90 13.02
C TYR A 282 22.01 4.01 11.60
N LEU A 283 21.22 5.04 11.28
CA LEU A 283 20.65 5.22 9.93
C LEU A 283 21.73 5.33 8.84
N ILE A 284 22.91 5.87 9.14
CA ILE A 284 24.06 5.93 8.21
C ILE A 284 24.51 4.54 7.71
N LYS A 285 24.15 3.47 8.44
CA LYS A 285 24.47 2.09 8.08
C LYS A 285 23.56 1.53 6.98
N LEU A 286 22.42 2.16 6.70
CA LEU A 286 21.49 1.72 5.65
C LEU A 286 21.98 2.15 4.27
N LYS A 287 22.78 1.31 3.63
CA LYS A 287 23.44 1.62 2.34
C LYS A 287 22.49 1.63 1.13
N HIS A 288 21.28 1.10 1.28
CA HIS A 288 20.29 0.99 0.21
C HIS A 288 19.15 2.02 0.33
N LEU A 289 19.14 2.84 1.39
CA LEU A 289 18.08 3.79 1.67
C LEU A 289 17.97 4.87 0.58
N ARG A 290 16.83 4.90 -0.11
CA ARG A 290 16.48 5.85 -1.18
C ARG A 290 15.32 6.75 -0.80
N SER A 291 14.42 6.31 0.07
CA SER A 291 13.29 7.10 0.57
C SER A 291 13.33 7.16 2.08
N LEU A 292 13.38 8.37 2.64
CA LEU A 292 13.38 8.58 4.08
C LEU A 292 12.28 9.56 4.48
N LYS A 293 11.36 9.09 5.33
CA LYS A 293 10.32 9.90 5.95
C LYS A 293 10.54 9.97 7.45
N MET A 294 10.83 11.17 7.96
CA MET A 294 11.09 11.41 9.37
C MET A 294 9.95 12.20 10.00
N LYS A 295 9.44 11.69 11.13
CA LYS A 295 8.46 12.36 11.98
C LYS A 295 9.10 12.74 13.31
N PHE A 296 9.27 14.04 13.54
CA PHE A 296 9.86 14.59 14.77
C PHE A 296 8.76 14.95 15.77
N HIS A 297 8.65 14.19 16.86
CA HIS A 297 7.56 14.36 17.84
C HIS A 297 7.95 15.19 19.07
N ILE A 298 9.16 15.01 19.63
CA ILE A 298 9.47 15.44 21.02
C ILE A 298 10.72 16.32 21.15
N CYS A 299 11.68 16.30 20.23
CA CYS A 299 12.92 17.07 20.46
C CYS A 299 13.00 18.43 19.76
N SER A 300 13.56 19.38 20.51
CA SER A 300 13.61 20.79 20.21
C SER A 300 14.93 21.23 19.58
N LYS A 301 15.90 20.32 19.39
CA LYS A 301 17.30 20.67 19.06
C LYS A 301 17.88 20.02 17.79
N TYR A 302 17.05 19.45 16.92
CA TYR A 302 17.51 18.68 15.76
C TYR A 302 18.21 19.47 14.63
N GLN A 303 18.22 20.82 14.67
CA GLN A 303 18.85 21.62 13.60
C GLN A 303 20.34 21.30 13.42
N ARG A 304 21.06 20.96 14.50
CA ARG A 304 22.47 20.56 14.42
C ARG A 304 22.67 19.14 13.89
N SER A 305 21.63 18.32 13.97
CA SER A 305 21.69 16.87 13.77
C SER A 305 21.54 16.45 12.31
N PHE A 306 21.19 17.38 11.42
CA PHE A 306 21.12 17.14 9.96
C PHE A 306 22.48 16.89 9.31
N SER A 307 23.58 16.98 10.05
CA SER A 307 24.91 16.56 9.59
C SER A 307 24.94 15.09 9.15
N PHE A 308 24.08 14.22 9.69
CA PHE A 308 23.99 12.82 9.27
C PHE A 308 23.61 12.65 7.79
N LEU A 309 22.94 13.64 7.19
CA LEU A 309 22.65 13.65 5.77
C LEU A 309 23.92 13.65 4.93
N SER A 310 25.07 14.09 5.46
CA SER A 310 26.34 13.91 4.74
C SER A 310 26.69 12.44 4.50
N GLY A 311 26.21 11.52 5.36
CA GLY A 311 26.45 10.08 5.26
C GLY A 311 25.45 9.30 4.40
N ILE A 312 24.23 9.82 4.19
CA ILE A 312 23.17 9.14 3.41
C ILE A 312 22.56 9.98 2.30
N GLY A 313 22.82 11.29 2.25
CA GLY A 313 22.07 12.22 1.41
C GLY A 313 22.25 11.96 -0.08
N GLN A 314 23.43 11.48 -0.50
CA GLN A 314 23.73 11.20 -1.90
C GLN A 314 22.91 10.02 -2.47
N GLN A 315 22.49 9.08 -1.64
CA GLN A 315 21.67 7.92 -2.08
C GLN A 315 20.16 8.18 -1.98
N LEU A 316 19.75 9.24 -1.29
CA LEU A 316 18.33 9.59 -1.15
C LEU A 316 17.80 10.23 -2.44
N ARG A 317 16.64 9.72 -2.87
CA ARG A 317 15.79 10.29 -3.93
C ARG A 317 14.56 10.98 -3.36
N HIS A 318 14.04 10.49 -2.24
CA HIS A 318 12.88 11.07 -1.59
C HIS A 318 13.20 11.35 -0.12
N LEU A 319 12.88 12.56 0.34
CA LEU A 319 13.03 12.98 1.73
C LEU A 319 11.78 13.73 2.18
N CYS A 320 11.08 13.18 3.17
CA CYS A 320 9.93 13.83 3.80
C CYS A 320 10.25 14.09 5.27
N ILE A 321 10.12 15.35 5.71
CA ILE A 321 10.38 15.74 7.09
C ILE A 321 9.13 16.40 7.66
N ALA A 322 8.49 15.73 8.61
CA ALA A 322 7.41 16.29 9.41
C ALA A 322 8.00 16.77 10.75
N SER A 323 8.06 18.09 10.94
CA SER A 323 8.60 18.72 12.16
C SER A 323 7.76 19.93 12.55
N ARG A 324 7.64 20.19 13.85
CA ARG A 324 7.07 21.44 14.38
C ARG A 324 8.06 22.60 14.34
N HIS A 325 9.33 22.32 14.09
CA HIS A 325 10.42 23.29 14.05
C HIS A 325 10.94 23.48 12.62
N GLY A 326 11.60 24.61 12.37
CA GLY A 326 12.17 24.93 11.07
C GLY A 326 13.14 23.85 10.56
N VAL A 327 12.88 23.37 9.35
CA VAL A 327 13.71 22.38 8.65
C VAL A 327 14.89 23.11 7.99
N PRO A 328 16.15 22.66 8.18
CA PRO A 328 17.32 23.34 7.61
C PRO A 328 17.47 22.99 6.13
N VAL A 329 16.67 23.64 5.27
CA VAL A 329 16.65 23.42 3.81
C VAL A 329 18.05 23.53 3.20
N ASN A 330 18.87 24.49 3.64
CA ASN A 330 20.25 24.65 3.15
C ASN A 330 21.11 23.39 3.37
N ALA A 331 20.95 22.70 4.50
CA ALA A 331 21.68 21.46 4.76
C ALA A 331 21.16 20.32 3.87
N ILE A 332 19.85 20.26 3.64
CA ILE A 332 19.23 19.29 2.73
C ILE A 332 19.73 19.50 1.31
N SER A 333 19.66 20.73 0.78
CA SER A 333 20.14 21.06 -0.56
C SER A 333 21.63 20.78 -0.75
N LYS A 334 22.43 20.94 0.32
CA LYS A 334 23.87 20.66 0.29
C LYS A 334 24.18 19.16 0.20
N TYR A 335 23.48 18.32 0.97
CA TYR A 335 23.83 16.91 1.13
C TYR A 335 22.97 15.94 0.32
N CYS A 336 21.74 16.33 -0.03
CA CYS A 336 20.77 15.53 -0.75
C CYS A 336 20.50 16.13 -2.14
N PHE A 337 21.52 16.19 -3.00
CA PHE A 337 21.41 16.81 -4.32
C PHE A 337 20.69 15.96 -5.38
N ASN A 338 20.34 14.71 -5.04
CA ASN A 338 19.64 13.76 -5.92
C ASN A 338 18.13 13.65 -5.62
N LEU A 339 17.56 14.58 -4.85
CA LEU A 339 16.13 14.55 -4.52
C LEU A 339 15.28 14.83 -5.76
N GLU A 340 14.22 14.04 -5.95
CA GLU A 340 13.25 14.10 -7.05
C GLU A 340 12.00 14.93 -6.68
#